data_AF-J7X093-F1
#
_entry.id   AF-J7X093-F1
#
_cell.length_a   1.000
_cell.length_b   1.000
_cell.length_c   1.000
_cell.angle_alpha   90.00
_cell.angle_beta   90.00
_cell.angle_gamma   90.00
#
_symmetry.space_group_name_H-M   'P 1'
#
loop_
_entity.id
_entity.type
_entity.pdbx_description
1 polymer ?
#
loop_
_entity_poly.entity_id
_entity_poly.type
_entity_poly.pdbx_seq_one_letter_code
_entity_poly.pdbx_strand_id
1 'polypeptide(L)'
;MDIQLLKKRDHQAAYAFMKRLVKHFGEPTVLTTDKAPALLCAFKKLKKNGFYVRTKHCTFKYLNNLIEQDHRHVKRRFAKSAGFQNLRHASRTIKGIETIQAIYKQRRSLESDSVFSVYKELQQLVAIA
;
A
#
# COMPACT_ATOMS: atom_id res chain seq x y z
N MET A 1 -0.09 -3.74 1.89
CA MET A 1 -1.31 -2.97 1.55
C MET A 1 -0.95 -1.53 1.80
N ASP A 2 -0.80 -0.79 0.72
CA ASP A 2 -0.21 0.55 0.73
C ASP A 2 -1.31 1.62 0.61
N ILE A 3 -2.56 1.19 0.40
CA ILE A 3 -3.75 2.04 0.34
C ILE A 3 -4.67 1.75 1.54
N GLN A 4 -5.15 2.82 2.18
CA GLN A 4 -6.27 2.76 3.12
C GLN A 4 -7.36 3.74 2.70
N LEU A 5 -8.54 3.21 2.39
CA LEU A 5 -9.72 4.03 2.11
C LEU A 5 -10.39 4.47 3.41
N LEU A 6 -10.50 5.78 3.59
CA LEU A 6 -11.20 6.41 4.70
C LEU A 6 -12.04 7.57 4.18
N LYS A 7 -13.12 7.89 4.90
CA LYS A 7 -14.02 9.01 4.57
C LYS A 7 -13.33 10.36 4.70
N LYS A 8 -12.33 10.47 5.60
CA LYS A 8 -11.53 11.67 5.84
C LYS A 8 -10.04 11.31 5.83
N ARG A 9 -9.21 12.26 5.37
CA ARG A 9 -7.74 12.18 5.39
C ARG A 9 -7.19 13.14 6.45
N ASP A 10 -7.38 12.78 7.71
CA ASP A 10 -6.93 13.58 8.86
C ASP A 10 -5.67 13.00 9.54
N HIS A 11 -5.18 13.69 10.55
CA HIS A 11 -4.02 13.28 11.34
C HIS A 11 -4.21 11.91 12.02
N GLN A 12 -5.44 11.61 12.46
CA GLN A 12 -5.76 10.36 13.14
C GLN A 12 -5.76 9.17 12.17
N ALA A 13 -6.31 9.38 10.97
CA ALA A 13 -6.26 8.45 9.86
C ALA A 13 -4.81 8.10 9.48
N ALA A 14 -3.96 9.13 9.30
CA ALA A 14 -2.54 8.94 9.02
C ALA A 14 -1.83 8.12 10.12
N TYR A 15 -2.07 8.46 11.39
CA TYR A 15 -1.51 7.74 12.53
C TYR A 15 -1.96 6.28 12.58
N ALA A 16 -3.25 6.02 12.44
CA ALA A 16 -3.80 4.66 12.45
C ALA A 16 -3.26 3.82 11.30
N PHE A 17 -3.14 4.41 10.10
CA PHE A 17 -2.59 3.75 8.94
C PHE A 17 -1.13 3.33 9.15
N MET A 18 -0.27 4.27 9.53
CA MET A 18 1.15 4.01 9.77
C MET A 18 1.35 3.00 10.92
N LYS A 19 0.60 3.14 12.02
CA LYS A 19 0.62 2.17 13.13
C LYS A 19 0.24 0.76 12.68
N ARG A 20 -0.73 0.64 11.77
CA ARG A 20 -1.13 -0.65 11.21
C ARG A 20 -0.02 -1.26 10.34
N LEU A 21 0.67 -0.45 9.54
CA LEU A 21 1.77 -0.90 8.68
C LEU A 21 2.90 -1.51 9.51
N VAL A 22 3.40 -0.79 10.53
CA VAL A 22 4.49 -1.28 11.38
C VAL A 22 4.09 -2.52 12.19
N LYS A 23 2.84 -2.63 12.63
CA LYS A 23 2.36 -3.82 13.34
C LYS A 23 2.27 -5.05 12.43
N HIS A 24 1.99 -4.86 11.15
CA HIS A 24 1.79 -5.96 10.22
C HIS A 24 3.08 -6.40 9.52
N PHE A 25 3.95 -5.46 9.20
CA PHE A 25 5.19 -5.71 8.44
C PHE A 25 6.47 -5.56 9.27
N GLY A 26 6.36 -5.14 10.53
CA GLY A 26 7.52 -4.78 11.34
C GLY A 26 8.03 -3.36 11.07
N GLU A 27 9.12 -3.00 11.76
CA GLU A 27 9.77 -1.71 11.59
C GLU A 27 10.60 -1.67 10.28
N PRO A 28 10.30 -0.75 9.34
CA PRO A 28 11.07 -0.62 8.11
C PRO A 28 12.40 0.12 8.35
N THR A 29 13.44 -0.24 7.59
CA THR A 29 14.72 0.51 7.60
C THR A 29 14.55 1.93 7.06
N VAL A 30 13.73 2.09 6.00
CA VAL A 30 13.44 3.36 5.35
C VAL A 30 11.94 3.49 5.14
N LEU A 31 11.38 4.63 5.55
CA LEU A 31 9.99 4.98 5.32
C LEU A 31 9.93 6.21 4.40
N THR A 32 9.35 6.03 3.23
CA THR A 32 9.15 7.13 2.27
C THR A 32 7.71 7.60 2.32
N THR A 33 7.51 8.92 2.46
CA THR A 33 6.17 9.53 2.37
C THR A 33 6.18 10.75 1.46
N ASP A 34 4.98 11.18 1.05
CA ASP A 34 4.81 12.53 0.51
C ASP A 34 5.11 13.61 1.59
N LYS A 35 5.04 14.88 1.18
CA LYS A 35 5.26 16.03 2.07
C LYS A 35 3.98 16.46 2.81
N ALA A 36 2.97 15.60 2.93
CA ALA A 36 1.72 15.94 3.62
C ALA A 36 1.97 16.14 5.13
N PRO A 37 1.49 17.26 5.73
CA PRO A 37 1.67 17.53 7.15
C PRO A 37 1.13 16.42 8.07
N ALA A 38 0.02 15.78 7.66
CA ALA A 38 -0.62 14.72 8.42
C ALA A 38 0.28 13.48 8.61
N LEU A 39 1.00 13.07 7.56
CA LEU A 39 1.93 11.94 7.60
C LEU A 39 3.15 12.26 8.45
N LEU A 40 3.70 13.48 8.33
CA LEU A 40 4.84 13.90 9.13
C LEU A 40 4.49 13.96 10.62
N CYS A 41 3.31 14.48 10.96
CA CYS A 41 2.81 14.52 12.33
C CYS A 41 2.62 13.09 12.90
N ALA A 42 1.98 12.21 12.12
CA ALA A 42 1.80 10.81 12.47
C ALA A 42 3.12 10.09 12.71
N PHE A 43 4.11 10.27 11.82
CA PHE A 43 5.44 9.69 11.95
C PHE A 43 6.13 10.14 13.24
N LYS A 44 6.18 11.45 13.50
CA LYS A 44 6.79 12.00 14.73
C LYS A 44 6.15 11.43 15.99
N LYS A 45 4.83 11.30 16.01
CA LYS A 45 4.09 10.71 17.13
C LYS A 45 4.39 9.22 17.30
N LEU A 46 4.46 8.45 16.22
CA LEU A 46 4.76 7.02 16.26
C LEU A 46 6.22 6.74 16.65
N LYS A 47 7.15 7.60 16.26
CA LYS A 47 8.54 7.56 16.70
C LYS A 47 8.66 7.77 18.21
N LYS A 48 7.94 8.75 18.78
CA LYS A 48 7.87 8.94 20.24
C LYS A 48 7.27 7.73 20.97
N ASN A 49 6.34 7.03 20.34
CA ASN A 49 5.70 5.83 20.88
C ASN A 49 6.51 4.53 20.65
N GLY A 50 7.74 4.62 20.14
CA GLY A 50 8.63 3.47 19.99
C GLY A 50 8.39 2.58 18.77
N PHE A 51 7.56 2.99 17.80
CA PHE A 51 7.29 2.17 16.60
C PHE A 51 8.34 2.33 15.48
N TYR A 52 8.99 3.49 15.38
CA TYR A 52 9.91 3.84 14.30
C TYR A 52 11.24 4.38 14.87
N VAL A 53 11.87 3.59 15.74
CA VAL A 53 13.08 3.98 16.47
C VAL A 53 14.29 4.11 15.54
N ARG A 54 14.50 3.09 14.69
CA ARG A 54 15.64 2.95 13.76
C ARG A 54 15.30 3.37 12.33
N THR A 55 14.03 3.65 12.05
CA THR A 55 13.54 4.03 10.73
C THR A 55 14.08 5.38 10.26
N LYS A 56 14.67 5.43 9.05
CA LYS A 56 15.00 6.68 8.35
C LYS A 56 13.79 7.17 7.56
N HIS A 57 13.37 8.41 7.76
CA HIS A 57 12.25 9.03 7.03
C HIS A 57 12.74 9.83 5.83
N CYS A 58 12.16 9.59 4.66
CA CYS A 58 12.54 10.24 3.41
C CYS A 58 11.31 10.83 2.70
N THR A 59 11.49 11.96 2.02
CA THR A 59 10.43 12.64 1.23
C THR A 59 10.90 13.03 -0.18
N PHE A 60 11.90 12.30 -0.70
CA PHE A 60 12.48 12.57 -2.02
C PHE A 60 11.44 12.37 -3.14
N LYS A 61 11.40 13.32 -4.08
CA LYS A 61 10.43 13.32 -5.19
C LYS A 61 10.48 12.03 -6.02
N TYR A 62 11.66 11.53 -6.34
CA TYR A 62 11.81 10.33 -7.17
C TYR A 62 11.27 9.06 -6.47
N LEU A 63 11.46 8.92 -5.16
CA LEU A 63 10.88 7.80 -4.40
C LEU A 63 9.36 7.89 -4.32
N ASN A 64 8.83 9.11 -4.14
CA ASN A 64 7.39 9.32 -4.20
C ASN A 64 6.82 8.99 -5.59
N ASN A 65 7.54 9.28 -6.68
CA ASN A 65 7.11 8.88 -8.02
C ASN A 65 7.01 7.35 -8.18
N LEU A 66 7.87 6.57 -7.50
CA LEU A 66 7.78 5.10 -7.50
C LEU A 66 6.53 4.61 -6.76
N ILE A 67 6.21 5.21 -5.61
CA ILE A 67 4.97 4.90 -4.87
C ILE A 67 3.75 5.28 -5.71
N GLU A 68 3.76 6.46 -6.34
CA GLU A 68 2.70 6.91 -7.23
C GLU A 68 2.55 6.00 -8.46
N GLN A 69 3.65 5.42 -8.93
CA GLN A 69 3.64 4.43 -10.00
C GLN A 69 2.91 3.15 -9.59
N ASP A 70 3.16 2.65 -8.39
CA ASP A 70 2.48 1.47 -7.87
C ASP A 70 0.97 1.67 -7.77
N HIS A 71 0.53 2.89 -7.47
CA HIS A 71 -0.90 3.23 -7.38
C HIS A 71 -1.60 3.38 -8.75
N ARG A 72 -0.88 3.40 -9.88
CA ARG A 72 -1.47 3.66 -11.20
C ARG A 72 -2.55 2.66 -11.60
N HIS A 73 -2.39 1.39 -11.26
CA HIS A 73 -3.37 0.35 -11.62
C HIS A 73 -4.72 0.62 -10.95
N VAL A 74 -4.68 0.97 -9.66
CA VAL A 74 -5.86 1.37 -8.90
C VAL A 74 -6.43 2.66 -9.51
N LYS A 75 -5.63 3.73 -9.61
CA LYS A 75 -6.08 5.02 -10.17
C LYS A 75 -6.71 4.91 -11.56
N ARG A 76 -6.16 4.10 -12.47
CA ARG A 76 -6.67 3.91 -13.83
C ARG A 76 -8.04 3.23 -13.84
N ARG A 77 -8.26 2.25 -12.96
CA ARG A 77 -9.57 1.59 -12.81
C ARG A 77 -10.62 2.56 -12.28
N PHE A 78 -10.23 3.39 -11.31
CA PHE A 78 -11.08 4.45 -10.76
C PHE A 78 -11.42 5.54 -11.78
N ALA A 79 -10.45 5.99 -12.57
CA ALA A 79 -10.68 7.05 -13.56
C ALA A 79 -11.69 6.65 -14.65
N LYS A 80 -11.83 5.34 -14.91
CA LYS A 80 -12.77 4.79 -15.89
C LYS A 80 -14.12 4.35 -15.29
N SER A 81 -14.29 4.45 -13.97
CA SER A 81 -15.53 4.06 -13.29
C SER A 81 -16.29 5.27 -12.79
N ALA A 82 -17.61 5.15 -12.59
CA ALA A 82 -18.44 6.16 -11.91
C ALA A 82 -18.16 6.24 -10.39
N GLY A 83 -16.96 5.83 -9.95
CA GLY A 83 -16.62 5.61 -8.55
C GLY A 83 -17.27 4.36 -7.94
N PHE A 84 -17.12 4.20 -6.62
CA PHE A 84 -17.80 3.17 -5.84
C PHE A 84 -18.94 3.79 -5.04
N GLN A 85 -20.11 3.15 -5.05
CA GLN A 85 -21.27 3.58 -4.28
C GLN A 85 -21.07 3.42 -2.75
N ASN A 86 -20.15 2.55 -2.33
CA ASN A 86 -19.94 2.24 -0.92
C ASN A 86 -18.44 2.02 -0.62
N LEU A 87 -17.94 2.62 0.46
CA LEU A 87 -16.56 2.51 0.94
C LEU A 87 -16.14 1.07 1.24
N ARG A 88 -17.06 0.23 1.75
CA ARG A 88 -16.77 -1.18 2.06
C ARG A 88 -16.48 -1.98 0.79
N HIS A 89 -17.30 -1.80 -0.24
CA HIS A 89 -17.10 -2.44 -1.54
C HIS A 89 -15.82 -1.91 -2.20
N ALA A 90 -15.60 -0.60 -2.17
CA ALA A 90 -14.37 0.03 -2.65
C ALA A 90 -13.12 -0.58 -1.99
N SER A 91 -13.11 -0.70 -0.66
CA SER A 91 -11.99 -1.24 0.09
C SER A 91 -11.70 -2.70 -0.26
N ARG A 92 -12.72 -3.52 -0.46
CA ARG A 92 -12.56 -4.92 -0.90
C ARG A 92 -11.99 -5.01 -2.30
N THR A 93 -12.48 -4.19 -3.23
CA THR A 93 -12.00 -4.18 -4.62
C THR A 93 -10.55 -3.71 -4.71
N ILE A 94 -10.18 -2.62 -4.00
CA ILE A 94 -8.78 -2.18 -3.94
C ILE A 94 -7.90 -3.29 -3.37
N LYS A 95 -8.32 -3.93 -2.27
CA LYS A 95 -7.54 -5.02 -1.65
C LYS A 95 -7.32 -6.17 -2.64
N GLY A 96 -8.33 -6.53 -3.44
CA GLY A 96 -8.18 -7.52 -4.52
C GLY A 96 -7.14 -7.10 -5.57
N ILE A 97 -7.20 -5.85 -6.04
CA ILE A 97 -6.22 -5.32 -7.01
C ILE A 97 -4.80 -5.32 -6.42
N GLU A 98 -4.63 -4.85 -5.18
CA GLU A 98 -3.33 -4.85 -4.49
C GLU A 98 -2.79 -6.27 -4.30
N THR A 99 -3.66 -7.24 -4.01
CA THR A 99 -3.26 -8.65 -3.82
C THR A 99 -2.72 -9.24 -5.11
N ILE A 100 -3.41 -9.04 -6.25
CA ILE A 100 -2.93 -9.50 -7.56
C ILE A 100 -1.60 -8.83 -7.91
N GLN A 101 -1.47 -7.52 -7.63
CA GLN A 101 -0.23 -6.79 -7.89
C GLN A 101 0.94 -7.29 -7.03
N ALA A 102 0.68 -7.67 -5.77
CA ALA A 102 1.68 -8.24 -4.88
C ALA A 102 2.17 -9.60 -5.39
N ILE A 103 1.25 -10.49 -5.79
CA ILE A 103 1.58 -11.80 -6.38
C ILE A 103 2.42 -11.61 -7.66
N TYR A 104 2.01 -10.68 -8.53
CA TYR A 104 2.76 -10.34 -9.73
C TYR A 104 4.20 -9.92 -9.43
N LYS A 105 4.39 -9.01 -8.46
CA LYS A 105 5.72 -8.54 -8.06
C LYS A 105 6.57 -9.66 -7.49
N GLN A 106 5.98 -10.52 -6.65
CA GLN A 106 6.68 -11.67 -6.06
C GLN A 106 7.16 -12.66 -7.13
N ARG A 107 6.29 -13.02 -8.09
CA ARG A 107 6.66 -13.90 -9.21
C ARG A 107 7.76 -13.30 -10.08
N ARG A 108 7.64 -12.01 -10.41
CA ARG A 108 8.67 -11.30 -11.20
C ARG A 108 10.03 -11.21 -10.50
N SER A 109 10.06 -11.13 -9.16
CA SER A 109 11.32 -11.18 -8.41
C SER A 109 11.97 -12.57 -8.36
N LEU A 110 11.19 -13.63 -8.58
CA LEU A 110 11.68 -15.02 -8.55
C LEU A 110 12.09 -15.51 -9.95
N GLU A 111 11.33 -15.16 -10.99
CA GLU A 111 11.54 -15.63 -12.36
C GLU A 111 11.34 -14.47 -13.36
N SER A 112 12.45 -13.96 -13.90
CA SER A 112 12.47 -12.79 -14.79
C SER A 112 11.74 -12.98 -16.13
N ASP A 113 11.65 -14.22 -16.61
CA ASP A 113 11.10 -14.57 -17.94
C ASP A 113 9.80 -15.38 -17.87
N SER A 114 9.16 -15.44 -16.69
CA SER A 114 7.91 -16.18 -16.51
C SER A 114 6.70 -15.43 -17.07
N VAL A 115 5.85 -16.13 -17.84
CA VAL A 115 4.57 -15.59 -18.30
C VAL A 115 3.60 -15.56 -17.13
N PHE A 116 3.31 -14.36 -16.62
CA PHE A 116 2.37 -14.18 -15.54
C PHE A 116 0.92 -14.35 -16.01
N SER A 117 0.20 -15.31 -15.40
CA SER A 117 -1.23 -15.50 -15.61
C SER A 117 -1.97 -15.46 -14.29
N VAL A 118 -2.76 -14.41 -14.07
CA VAL A 118 -3.57 -14.24 -12.85
C VAL A 118 -4.41 -15.48 -12.55
N TYR A 119 -5.00 -16.09 -13.58
CA TYR A 119 -5.84 -17.28 -13.42
C TYR A 119 -5.05 -18.47 -12.85
N LYS A 120 -3.87 -18.76 -13.42
CA LYS A 120 -3.02 -19.87 -12.97
C LYS A 120 -2.54 -19.66 -11.53
N GLU A 121 -2.10 -18.44 -11.19
CA GLU A 121 -1.66 -18.10 -9.83
C GLU A 121 -2.79 -18.28 -8.81
N LEU A 122 -3.99 -17.79 -9.11
CA LEU A 122 -5.13 -17.91 -8.22
C LEU A 122 -5.57 -19.38 -8.06
N GLN A 123 -5.55 -20.16 -9.14
CA GLN A 123 -5.83 -21.60 -9.06
C GLN A 123 -4.84 -22.34 -8.15
N GLN A 124 -3.54 -22.06 -8.28
CA GLN A 124 -2.52 -22.66 -7.42
C GLN A 124 -2.73 -22.28 -5.95
N LEU A 125 -3.02 -21.01 -5.67
CA LEU A 125 -3.26 -20.55 -4.29
C LEU A 125 -4.51 -21.19 -3.66
N VAL A 126 -5.58 -21.38 -4.43
CA VAL A 126 -6.80 -22.03 -3.94
C VAL A 126 -6.62 -23.54 -3.79
N ALA A 127 -5.79 -24.17 -4.63
CA ALA A 127 -5.52 -25.60 -4.54
C ALA A 127 -4.65 -26.00 -3.33
N ILE A 128 -3.91 -25.06 -2.75
CA ILE A 128 -3.03 -25.27 -1.58
C ILE A 128 -3.77 -24.95 -0.25
N ALA A 129 -4.91 -24.26 -0.31
CA ALA A 129 -5.71 -23.84 0.85
C ALA A 129 -6.73 -24.89 1.28
#